data_AF-A0A2T3J1K3-F1
#
_entry.id   AF-A0A2T3J1K3-F1
#
_cell.length_a   1.000
_cell.length_b   1.000
_cell.length_c   1.000
_cell.angle_alpha   90.00
_cell.angle_beta   90.00
_cell.angle_gamma   90.00
#
_symmetry.space_group_name_H-M   'P 1'
#
loop_
_entity.id
_entity.type
_entity.pdbx_description
1 polymer ?
#
loop_
_entity_poly.entity_id
_entity_poly.type
_entity_poly.pdbx_seq_one_letter_code
_entity_poly.pdbx_strand_id
1 'polypeptide(L)'
;MDFYFKEFEHRKPPQPVPYSMSRELLYQYLATCNLTLGIWYLWWRWTYALNYDAMWFSFPLVFAESCAFIGSVLFTFNLWKTKDEPKKTPPHTINECVAKDSPEGNETRPISIDVFFPSYDEDPDLVRLSIEDAQTIRYPHDIEIKIFILDDGKRPAMKALAEEMGVEYITRETNIGFKAGNLRNALEQTYGDFIVICDADTRPFPTILEHTMGYFRDPDVAWVQTPQWFFDLPEGERLPNWLQRKLGNWAAPFGRGFEKFYGPVKIGEDPYVNDPQMFYDVIQRRRNWVNASFCCGAGSIHRREAVMEAALRSYSEQISKEHKEIEKQIRKITKEKAVDKDVSDNLRQEIIFDTEFTPYKFHVSEDIYTSIVLHSDTERNWRSVQHPEVESKMLSPQDLQTWTVQRFKYSGGSIDIFLNDNPLFKKGMNLKQKMMYGASFWSNLSAIWNIIFLTCPIIYFLTSIAPVSAYDVTFYLHFIPFVLTAELAMMVGTWGVAGYKGKTNFLSFFPVNMRALWTVLRGRKISFPATPKERQDGFFGHLVIPQKLVFGLSLFSMCFAWFSYFTGMFGSYSIGGLVFNSFWTINNMMAMWGMIAAAYWTPPPADKKQEQESEELEYGI
;
A
#
# COMPACT_ATOMS: atom_id res chain seq x y z
N MET A 1 10.54 26.59 15.84
CA MET A 1 9.19 26.28 15.33
C MET A 1 8.57 25.26 16.24
N ASP A 2 7.32 25.46 16.68
CA ASP A 2 6.64 24.45 17.47
C ASP A 2 6.03 23.43 16.51
N PHE A 3 6.69 22.29 16.40
CA PHE A 3 6.30 21.24 15.48
C PHE A 3 4.98 20.62 15.99
N TYR A 4 3.91 20.72 15.19
CA TYR A 4 2.62 20.03 15.42
C TYR A 4 2.81 18.56 15.86
N PHE A 5 3.88 17.91 15.40
CA PHE A 5 4.18 16.52 15.72
C PHE A 5 4.70 16.27 17.14
N LYS A 6 5.17 17.29 17.87
CA LYS A 6 5.68 17.15 19.24
C LYS A 6 4.61 16.58 20.19
N GLU A 7 3.36 16.97 20.01
CA GLU A 7 2.23 16.47 20.82
C GLU A 7 2.08 14.95 20.71
N PHE A 8 2.57 14.33 19.63
CA PHE A 8 2.41 12.91 19.35
C PHE A 8 3.61 12.06 19.80
N GLU A 9 4.71 12.67 20.23
CA GLU A 9 5.98 11.99 20.56
C GLU A 9 5.87 10.97 21.70
N HIS A 10 4.93 11.19 22.63
CA HIS A 10 4.72 10.31 23.78
C HIS A 10 4.00 9.00 23.42
N ARG A 11 3.50 8.87 22.18
CA ARG A 11 2.72 7.71 21.74
C ARG A 11 3.61 6.49 21.58
N LYS A 12 2.97 5.31 21.69
CA LYS A 12 3.62 4.02 21.47
C LYS A 12 2.98 3.31 20.28
N PRO A 13 3.77 2.57 19.50
CA PRO A 13 3.24 1.82 18.37
C PRO A 13 2.26 0.74 18.84
N PRO A 14 1.26 0.39 18.01
CA PRO A 14 0.41 -0.76 18.28
C PRO A 14 1.23 -2.04 18.31
N GLN A 15 0.82 -2.98 19.17
CA GLN A 15 1.41 -4.31 19.20
C GLN A 15 0.89 -5.13 18.00
N PRO A 16 1.72 -6.02 17.42
CA PRO A 16 1.30 -6.85 16.32
C PRO A 16 0.12 -7.74 16.73
N VAL A 17 -0.83 -7.93 15.83
CA VAL A 17 -1.96 -8.83 16.06
C VAL A 17 -1.45 -10.22 16.46
N PRO A 18 -1.84 -10.77 17.62
CA PRO A 18 -1.32 -12.05 18.08
C PRO A 18 -1.80 -13.18 17.18
N TYR A 19 -0.94 -14.18 16.96
CA TYR A 19 -1.31 -15.38 16.21
C TYR A 19 -2.30 -16.24 17.01
N SER A 20 -3.28 -16.82 16.31
CA SER A 20 -4.22 -17.79 16.89
C SER A 20 -4.55 -18.86 15.86
N MET A 21 -4.19 -20.11 16.17
CA MET A 21 -4.49 -21.27 15.32
C MET A 21 -6.00 -21.44 15.13
N SER A 22 -6.81 -21.30 16.19
CA SER A 22 -8.26 -21.42 16.11
C SER A 22 -8.88 -20.38 15.17
N ARG A 23 -8.37 -19.14 15.20
CA ARG A 23 -8.82 -18.09 14.29
C ARG A 23 -8.42 -18.37 12.85
N GLU A 24 -7.19 -18.85 12.62
CA GLU A 24 -6.73 -19.24 11.28
C GLU A 24 -7.58 -20.37 10.70
N LEU A 25 -7.85 -21.43 11.48
CA LEU A 25 -8.69 -22.55 11.05
C LEU A 25 -10.14 -22.12 10.79
N LEU A 26 -10.71 -21.26 11.65
CA LEU A 26 -12.05 -20.71 11.44
C LEU A 26 -12.12 -19.85 10.17
N TYR A 27 -11.10 -19.03 9.94
CA TYR A 27 -10.99 -18.25 8.70
C TYR A 27 -10.93 -19.17 7.47
N GLN A 28 -10.06 -20.18 7.48
CA GLN A 28 -9.93 -21.14 6.38
C GLN A 28 -11.26 -21.86 6.11
N TYR A 29 -11.96 -22.31 7.15
CA TYR A 29 -13.27 -22.94 7.03
C TYR A 29 -14.30 -21.99 6.38
N LEU A 30 -14.48 -20.79 6.94
CA LEU A 30 -15.44 -19.81 6.42
C LEU A 30 -15.09 -19.36 5.00
N ALA A 31 -13.81 -19.18 4.71
CA ALA A 31 -13.34 -18.79 3.39
C ALA A 31 -13.57 -19.92 2.37
N THR A 32 -13.31 -21.18 2.71
CA THR A 32 -13.65 -22.32 1.85
C THR A 32 -15.15 -22.40 1.60
N CYS A 33 -15.99 -22.27 2.64
CA CYS A 33 -17.44 -22.19 2.46
C CYS A 33 -17.84 -21.05 1.53
N ASN A 34 -17.28 -19.86 1.72
CA ASN A 34 -17.55 -18.70 0.89
C ASN A 34 -17.14 -18.92 -0.58
N LEU A 35 -15.98 -19.53 -0.85
CA LEU A 35 -15.56 -19.83 -2.22
C LEU A 35 -16.48 -20.87 -2.89
N THR A 36 -16.88 -21.92 -2.16
CA THR A 36 -17.83 -22.92 -2.69
C THR A 36 -19.20 -22.30 -2.98
N LEU A 37 -19.73 -21.51 -2.05
CA LEU A 37 -21.01 -20.82 -2.22
C LEU A 37 -20.94 -19.75 -3.32
N GLY A 38 -19.80 -19.06 -3.47
CA GLY A 38 -19.58 -18.10 -4.54
C GLY A 38 -19.52 -18.74 -5.92
N ILE A 39 -18.87 -19.91 -6.06
CA ILE A 39 -18.91 -20.70 -7.31
C ILE A 39 -20.34 -21.12 -7.62
N TRP A 40 -21.08 -21.61 -6.63
CA TRP A 40 -22.49 -22.00 -6.78
C TRP A 40 -23.38 -20.82 -7.18
N TYR A 41 -23.23 -19.67 -6.51
CA TYR A 41 -23.91 -18.42 -6.84
C TYR A 41 -23.60 -17.97 -8.26
N LEU A 42 -22.32 -17.88 -8.65
CA LEU A 42 -21.92 -17.41 -9.97
C LEU A 42 -22.35 -18.36 -11.09
N TRP A 43 -22.28 -19.67 -10.86
CA TRP A 43 -22.81 -20.65 -11.81
C TRP A 43 -24.29 -20.39 -12.06
N TRP A 44 -25.10 -20.29 -10.99
CA TRP A 44 -26.52 -19.96 -11.09
C TRP A 44 -26.76 -18.60 -11.77
N ARG A 45 -25.93 -17.59 -11.44
CA ARG A 45 -26.01 -16.26 -12.04
C ARG A 45 -25.84 -16.28 -13.56
N TRP A 46 -24.86 -17.05 -14.06
CA TRP A 46 -24.58 -17.17 -15.49
C TRP A 46 -25.60 -18.04 -16.25
N THR A 47 -26.18 -19.06 -15.60
CA THR A 47 -27.03 -20.04 -16.30
C THR A 47 -28.53 -19.77 -16.20
N TYR A 48 -29.02 -19.19 -15.10
CA TYR A 48 -30.46 -19.06 -14.84
C TYR A 48 -30.92 -17.65 -14.47
N ALA A 49 -30.03 -16.83 -13.90
CA ALA A 49 -30.44 -15.55 -13.32
C ALA A 49 -30.31 -14.35 -14.27
N LEU A 50 -29.80 -14.52 -15.49
CA LEU A 50 -29.65 -13.42 -16.44
C LEU A 50 -31.01 -12.92 -16.90
N ASN A 51 -31.22 -11.60 -16.87
CA ASN A 51 -32.34 -11.00 -17.57
C ASN A 51 -31.98 -10.83 -19.05
N TYR A 52 -32.52 -11.73 -19.88
CA TYR A 52 -32.28 -11.74 -21.33
C TYR A 52 -32.91 -10.56 -22.07
N ASP A 53 -33.98 -9.97 -21.53
CA ASP A 53 -34.60 -8.76 -22.09
C ASP A 53 -33.73 -7.51 -21.85
N ALA A 54 -32.82 -7.57 -20.86
CA ALA A 54 -31.93 -6.49 -20.48
C ALA A 54 -30.45 -6.94 -20.46
N MET A 55 -30.00 -7.65 -21.49
CA MET A 55 -28.62 -8.17 -21.55
C MET A 55 -27.54 -7.08 -21.44
N TRP A 56 -27.80 -5.88 -21.94
CA TRP A 56 -26.91 -4.73 -21.81
C TRP A 56 -26.66 -4.33 -20.35
N PHE A 57 -27.55 -4.69 -19.43
CA PHE A 57 -27.42 -4.44 -17.99
C PHE A 57 -26.99 -5.70 -17.23
N SER A 58 -27.60 -6.85 -17.54
CA SER A 58 -27.31 -8.13 -16.87
C SER A 58 -25.87 -8.59 -17.10
N PHE A 59 -25.36 -8.49 -18.33
CA PHE A 59 -24.03 -9.00 -18.68
C PHE A 59 -22.89 -8.22 -17.99
N PRO A 60 -22.84 -6.87 -18.03
CA PRO A 60 -21.83 -6.13 -17.30
C PRO A 60 -21.85 -6.42 -15.79
N LEU A 61 -23.04 -6.58 -15.19
CA LEU A 61 -23.14 -6.89 -13.76
C LEU A 61 -22.55 -8.27 -13.44
N VAL A 62 -22.95 -9.33 -14.14
CA VAL A 62 -22.42 -10.68 -13.85
C VAL A 62 -20.92 -10.79 -14.15
N PHE A 63 -20.43 -10.04 -15.15
CA PHE A 63 -19.00 -9.91 -15.42
C PHE A 63 -18.27 -9.22 -14.26
N ALA A 64 -18.81 -8.10 -13.76
CA ALA A 64 -18.29 -7.40 -12.58
C ALA A 64 -18.26 -8.30 -11.33
N GLU A 65 -19.34 -9.06 -11.08
CA GLU A 65 -19.41 -10.06 -10.00
C GLU A 65 -18.34 -11.14 -10.16
N SER A 66 -18.11 -11.62 -11.38
CA SER A 66 -17.07 -12.61 -11.68
C SER A 66 -15.66 -12.07 -11.43
N CYS A 67 -15.36 -10.84 -11.86
CA CYS A 67 -14.07 -10.19 -11.59
C CYS A 67 -13.84 -9.95 -10.09
N ALA A 68 -14.87 -9.52 -9.35
CA ALA A 68 -14.81 -9.34 -7.91
C ALA A 68 -14.61 -10.68 -7.18
N PHE A 69 -15.20 -11.76 -7.68
CA PHE A 69 -15.00 -13.10 -7.12
C PHE A 69 -13.58 -13.61 -7.33
N ILE A 70 -12.98 -13.39 -8.51
CA ILE A 70 -11.54 -13.67 -8.73
C ILE A 70 -10.68 -12.90 -7.71
N GLY A 71 -11.00 -11.62 -7.49
CA GLY A 71 -10.33 -10.82 -6.45
C GLY A 71 -10.49 -11.40 -5.05
N SER A 72 -11.68 -11.93 -4.74
CA SER A 72 -11.97 -12.58 -3.45
C SER A 72 -11.20 -13.88 -3.28
N VAL A 73 -10.99 -14.67 -4.34
CA VAL A 73 -10.12 -15.86 -4.33
C VAL A 73 -8.67 -15.47 -4.05
N LEU A 74 -8.16 -14.45 -4.75
CA LEU A 74 -6.79 -13.96 -4.56
C LEU A 74 -6.57 -13.38 -3.15
N PHE A 75 -7.53 -12.62 -2.64
CA PHE A 75 -7.49 -12.07 -1.29
C PHE A 75 -7.60 -13.18 -0.22
N THR A 76 -8.43 -14.20 -0.48
CA THR A 76 -8.52 -15.39 0.37
C THR A 76 -7.20 -16.13 0.47
N PHE A 77 -6.54 -16.31 -0.68
CA PHE A 77 -5.21 -16.91 -0.72
C PHE A 77 -4.17 -16.06 0.03
N ASN A 78 -4.26 -14.74 -0.08
CA ASN A 78 -3.37 -13.82 0.63
C ASN A 78 -3.46 -14.00 2.15
N LEU A 79 -4.68 -14.11 2.67
CA LEU A 79 -4.94 -14.24 4.09
C LEU A 79 -4.87 -15.68 4.63
N TRP A 80 -4.56 -16.66 3.78
CA TRP A 80 -4.72 -18.09 4.05
C TRP A 80 -3.95 -18.59 5.28
N LYS A 81 -2.75 -18.09 5.50
CA LYS A 81 -1.85 -18.56 6.56
C LYS A 81 -0.98 -17.44 7.10
N THR A 82 -0.83 -17.39 8.42
CA THR A 82 0.17 -16.54 9.09
C THR A 82 1.36 -17.41 9.50
N LYS A 83 2.56 -17.04 9.05
CA LYS A 83 3.80 -17.68 9.47
C LYS A 83 4.88 -16.62 9.59
N ASP A 84 5.12 -16.17 10.81
CA ASP A 84 6.21 -15.24 11.09
C ASP A 84 7.53 -15.98 11.06
N GLU A 85 8.55 -15.34 10.51
CA GLU A 85 9.91 -15.84 10.62
C GLU A 85 10.39 -15.63 12.07
N PRO A 86 10.89 -16.67 12.76
CA PRO A 86 11.37 -16.54 14.12
C PRO A 86 12.50 -15.51 14.22
N LYS A 87 12.39 -14.59 15.19
CA LYS A 87 13.44 -13.63 15.51
C LYS A 87 14.68 -14.39 16.00
N LYS A 88 15.81 -14.22 15.30
CA LYS A 88 17.10 -14.81 15.66
C LYS A 88 17.96 -13.75 16.36
N THR A 89 18.99 -14.19 17.07
CA THR A 89 19.98 -13.26 17.64
C THR A 89 20.70 -12.51 16.53
N PRO A 90 20.99 -11.21 16.71
CA PRO A 90 21.81 -10.47 15.77
C PRO A 90 23.16 -11.17 15.50
N PRO A 91 23.67 -11.16 14.26
CA PRO A 91 25.00 -11.66 13.93
C PRO A 91 26.10 -10.77 14.55
N HIS A 92 27.20 -11.37 15.01
CA HIS A 92 28.35 -10.61 15.52
C HIS A 92 29.24 -10.12 14.37
N THR A 93 29.49 -10.98 13.38
CA THR A 93 30.43 -10.71 12.28
C THR A 93 29.82 -11.09 10.92
N ILE A 94 30.40 -10.54 9.85
CA ILE A 94 29.84 -10.70 8.48
C ILE A 94 29.79 -12.16 8.00
N ASN A 95 30.74 -13.01 8.38
CA ASN A 95 30.75 -14.45 8.05
C ASN A 95 29.51 -15.22 8.54
N GLU A 96 28.79 -14.71 9.55
CA GLU A 96 27.54 -15.31 10.02
C GLU A 96 26.34 -15.01 9.11
N CYS A 97 26.50 -14.05 8.19
CA CYS A 97 25.46 -13.59 7.27
C CYS A 97 25.67 -14.05 5.83
N VAL A 98 26.83 -14.58 5.48
CA VAL A 98 27.18 -14.98 4.11
C VAL A 98 27.27 -16.51 4.01
N ALA A 99 27.24 -17.02 2.77
CA ALA A 99 27.42 -18.45 2.54
C ALA A 99 28.87 -18.85 2.90
N LYS A 100 29.07 -20.04 3.49
CA LYS A 100 30.40 -20.48 3.97
C LYS A 100 31.44 -20.63 2.86
N ASP A 101 30.97 -20.86 1.64
CA ASP A 101 31.74 -21.00 0.41
C ASP A 101 31.97 -19.67 -0.32
N SER A 102 31.39 -18.56 0.16
CA SER A 102 31.69 -17.22 -0.34
C SER A 102 33.11 -16.76 0.04
N PRO A 103 33.71 -15.82 -0.72
CA PRO A 103 35.01 -15.23 -0.37
C PRO A 103 35.04 -14.68 1.07
N GLU A 104 33.94 -14.08 1.51
CA GLU A 104 33.75 -13.47 2.82
C GLU A 104 33.41 -14.50 3.92
N GLY A 105 33.19 -15.78 3.57
CA GLY A 105 32.80 -16.83 4.51
C GLY A 105 33.82 -17.10 5.62
N ASN A 106 35.09 -16.71 5.39
CA ASN A 106 36.17 -16.79 6.38
C ASN A 106 36.54 -15.43 7.00
N GLU A 107 35.89 -14.33 6.57
CA GLU A 107 36.18 -12.99 7.07
C GLU A 107 35.50 -12.76 8.41
N THR A 108 36.30 -12.58 9.45
CA THR A 108 35.82 -12.25 10.81
C THR A 108 36.03 -10.77 11.06
N ARG A 109 35.24 -9.93 10.39
CA ARG A 109 35.21 -8.48 10.58
C ARG A 109 33.85 -8.00 11.09
N PRO A 110 33.79 -6.82 11.73
CA PRO A 110 32.54 -6.16 12.06
C PRO A 110 31.65 -5.97 10.83
N ILE A 111 30.34 -6.00 11.04
CA ILE A 111 29.35 -5.67 10.02
C ILE A 111 29.36 -4.15 9.84
N SER A 112 29.28 -3.71 8.58
CA SER A 112 29.12 -2.29 8.23
C SER A 112 27.71 -2.03 7.70
N ILE A 113 27.07 -0.97 8.17
CA ILE A 113 25.67 -0.64 7.84
C ILE A 113 25.57 0.82 7.43
N ASP A 114 25.02 1.07 6.24
CA ASP A 114 24.71 2.40 5.77
C ASP A 114 23.23 2.72 6.02
N VAL A 115 22.94 3.84 6.66
CA VAL A 115 21.57 4.33 6.91
C VAL A 115 21.32 5.52 6.00
N PHE A 116 20.40 5.35 5.04
CA PHE A 116 20.12 6.33 3.99
C PHE A 116 18.85 7.11 4.28
N PHE A 117 18.96 8.44 4.18
CA PHE A 117 17.87 9.41 4.23
C PHE A 117 17.81 10.18 2.89
N PRO A 118 17.07 9.68 1.88
CA PRO A 118 16.84 10.42 0.66
C PRO A 118 15.89 11.58 0.94
N SER A 119 16.30 12.78 0.53
CA SER A 119 15.55 14.01 0.68
C SER A 119 15.59 14.83 -0.61
N TYR A 120 14.53 15.59 -0.86
CA TYR A 120 14.39 16.46 -2.02
C TYR A 120 13.99 17.89 -1.63
N ASP A 121 12.84 18.05 -0.97
CA ASP A 121 12.27 19.33 -0.57
C ASP A 121 11.90 19.39 0.93
N GLU A 122 12.19 18.34 1.70
CA GLU A 122 11.86 18.28 3.13
C GLU A 122 12.67 19.28 3.95
N ASP A 123 12.03 19.92 4.92
CA ASP A 123 12.66 20.92 5.78
C ASP A 123 13.84 20.32 6.59
N PRO A 124 14.99 21.02 6.71
CA PRO A 124 16.13 20.54 7.49
C PRO A 124 15.81 20.21 8.94
N ASP A 125 14.91 20.96 9.61
CA ASP A 125 14.54 20.66 11.00
C ASP A 125 13.72 19.36 11.10
N LEU A 126 12.93 19.02 10.07
CA LEU A 126 12.26 17.73 10.00
C LEU A 126 13.27 16.60 9.84
N VAL A 127 14.23 16.75 8.92
CA VAL A 127 15.29 15.75 8.68
C VAL A 127 16.16 15.58 9.92
N ARG A 128 16.48 16.66 10.63
CA ARG A 128 17.24 16.64 11.89
C ARG A 128 16.66 15.64 12.89
N LEU A 129 15.35 15.66 13.12
CA LEU A 129 14.68 14.72 14.04
C LEU A 129 14.86 13.26 13.64
N SER A 130 14.87 12.97 12.33
CA SER A 130 15.11 11.63 11.82
C SER A 130 16.56 11.18 12.01
N ILE A 131 17.51 12.09 11.83
CA ILE A 131 18.94 11.80 12.06
C ILE A 131 19.24 11.63 13.56
N GLU A 132 18.64 12.45 14.43
CA GLU A 132 18.76 12.33 15.89
C GLU A 132 18.31 10.94 16.35
N ASP A 133 17.13 10.49 15.92
CA ASP A 133 16.63 9.15 16.24
C ASP A 133 17.53 8.05 15.64
N ALA A 134 18.06 8.23 14.43
CA ALA A 134 19.00 7.28 13.82
C ALA A 134 20.33 7.15 14.58
N GLN A 135 20.83 8.22 15.18
CA GLN A 135 22.04 8.19 16.01
C GLN A 135 21.83 7.40 17.32
N THR A 136 20.57 7.15 17.72
CA THR A 136 20.24 6.33 18.90
C THR A 136 20.09 4.84 18.60
N ILE A 137 20.26 4.42 17.34
CA ILE A 137 20.21 3.00 16.96
C ILE A 137 21.23 2.20 17.76
N ARG A 138 20.76 1.10 18.35
CA ARG A 138 21.56 0.18 19.16
C ARG A 138 21.80 -1.13 18.43
N TYR A 139 22.93 -1.73 18.76
CA TYR A 139 23.28 -3.07 18.35
C TYR A 139 24.04 -3.77 19.49
N PRO A 140 23.81 -5.07 19.75
CA PRO A 140 24.43 -5.77 20.88
C PRO A 140 25.93 -6.09 20.68
N HIS A 141 26.48 -5.83 19.50
CA HIS A 141 27.87 -6.12 19.13
C HIS A 141 28.54 -4.90 18.49
N ASP A 142 29.86 -4.94 18.38
CA ASP A 142 30.62 -3.88 17.71
C ASP A 142 30.38 -3.96 16.20
N ILE A 143 29.69 -2.95 15.66
CA ILE A 143 29.43 -2.78 14.22
C ILE A 143 29.73 -1.34 13.80
N GLU A 144 29.94 -1.13 12.52
CA GLU A 144 30.08 0.20 11.93
C GLU A 144 28.72 0.65 11.39
N ILE A 145 28.22 1.80 11.86
CA ILE A 145 27.02 2.43 11.34
C ILE A 145 27.40 3.80 10.78
N LYS A 146 27.07 4.05 9.51
CA LYS A 146 27.23 5.36 8.86
C LYS A 146 25.88 5.88 8.42
N ILE A 147 25.59 7.13 8.76
CA ILE A 147 24.34 7.80 8.40
C ILE A 147 24.62 8.76 7.24
N PHE A 148 23.80 8.70 6.20
CA PHE A 148 23.93 9.51 5.00
C PHE A 148 22.64 10.27 4.71
N ILE A 149 22.75 11.58 4.55
CA ILE A 149 21.73 12.41 3.94
C ILE A 149 21.98 12.43 2.43
N LEU A 150 20.99 11.95 1.65
CA LEU A 150 21.05 11.91 0.20
C LEU A 150 20.17 13.03 -0.37
N ASP A 151 20.74 14.20 -0.66
CA ASP A 151 20.00 15.41 -1.03
C ASP A 151 19.91 15.61 -2.55
N ASP A 152 18.76 15.31 -3.14
CA ASP A 152 18.44 15.61 -4.55
C ASP A 152 18.07 17.09 -4.77
N GLY A 153 17.88 17.86 -3.71
CA GLY A 153 17.56 19.29 -3.74
C GLY A 153 18.79 20.20 -3.84
N LYS A 154 20.00 19.67 -3.57
CA LYS A 154 21.28 20.42 -3.59
C LYS A 154 21.26 21.64 -2.67
N ARG A 155 20.70 21.50 -1.48
CA ARG A 155 20.38 22.61 -0.58
C ARG A 155 21.55 22.88 0.37
N PRO A 156 22.11 24.11 0.38
CA PRO A 156 23.19 24.46 1.31
C PRO A 156 22.83 24.25 2.78
N ALA A 157 21.56 24.47 3.15
CA ALA A 157 21.06 24.24 4.51
C ALA A 157 21.12 22.76 4.91
N MET A 158 20.84 21.84 3.98
CA MET A 158 20.89 20.40 4.23
C MET A 158 22.33 19.91 4.39
N LYS A 159 23.27 20.48 3.61
CA LYS A 159 24.70 20.23 3.80
C LYS A 159 25.20 20.74 5.15
N ALA A 160 24.81 21.96 5.55
CA ALA A 160 25.17 22.51 6.85
C ALA A 160 24.62 21.66 8.00
N LEU A 161 23.39 21.13 7.88
CA LEU A 161 22.81 20.19 8.83
C LEU A 161 23.66 18.91 8.94
N ALA A 162 24.09 18.33 7.83
CA ALA A 162 24.92 17.13 7.85
C ALA A 162 26.25 17.36 8.58
N GLU A 163 26.92 18.49 8.29
CA GLU A 163 28.16 18.90 8.95
C GLU A 163 27.97 19.13 10.45
N GLU A 164 26.86 19.78 10.85
CA GLU A 164 26.51 20.03 12.25
C GLU A 164 26.26 18.72 13.02
N MET A 165 25.53 17.79 12.41
CA MET A 165 25.19 16.51 13.03
C MET A 165 26.30 15.45 12.96
N GLY A 166 27.39 15.73 12.24
CA GLY A 166 28.49 14.80 12.05
C GLY A 166 28.11 13.58 11.21
N VAL A 167 27.24 13.75 10.22
CA VAL A 167 26.79 12.69 9.30
C VAL A 167 27.22 12.98 7.87
N GLU A 168 27.18 11.96 7.02
CA GLU A 168 27.66 12.07 5.65
C GLU A 168 26.61 12.74 4.74
N TYR A 169 27.07 13.53 3.77
CA TYR A 169 26.22 14.23 2.81
C TYR A 169 26.57 13.81 1.38
N ILE A 170 25.58 13.28 0.66
CA ILE A 170 25.71 12.90 -0.75
C ILE A 170 24.68 13.67 -1.57
N THR A 171 25.13 14.18 -2.72
CA THR A 171 24.29 14.83 -3.74
C THR A 171 24.73 14.34 -5.12
N ARG A 172 23.94 14.63 -6.16
CA ARG A 172 24.27 14.28 -7.55
C ARG A 172 23.93 15.38 -8.54
N GLU A 173 24.43 15.28 -9.76
CA GLU A 173 24.22 16.30 -10.79
C GLU A 173 22.82 16.29 -11.39
N THR A 174 22.24 15.11 -11.61
CA THR A 174 20.92 14.95 -12.27
C THR A 174 19.95 14.14 -11.40
N ASN A 175 18.66 14.45 -11.47
CA ASN A 175 17.62 13.80 -10.65
C ASN A 175 16.96 12.63 -11.40
N ILE A 176 17.69 11.98 -12.30
CA ILE A 176 17.20 10.83 -13.09
C ILE A 176 16.83 9.69 -12.14
N GLY A 177 15.67 9.07 -12.34
CA GLY A 177 15.23 7.94 -11.52
C GLY A 177 14.71 8.32 -10.12
N PHE A 178 14.54 9.62 -9.81
CA PHE A 178 14.00 10.10 -8.53
C PHE A 178 14.71 9.44 -7.32
N LYS A 179 13.97 9.01 -6.30
CA LYS A 179 14.50 8.31 -5.12
C LYS A 179 15.36 7.08 -5.47
N ALA A 180 14.92 6.24 -6.42
CA ALA A 180 15.69 5.07 -6.84
C ALA A 180 17.07 5.45 -7.41
N GLY A 181 17.13 6.54 -8.18
CA GLY A 181 18.38 7.09 -8.69
C GLY A 181 19.26 7.72 -7.61
N ASN A 182 18.65 8.34 -6.61
CA ASN A 182 19.37 8.89 -5.47
C ASN A 182 20.04 7.78 -4.64
N LEU A 183 19.29 6.69 -4.38
CA LEU A 183 19.82 5.48 -3.76
C LEU A 183 20.95 4.86 -4.60
N ARG A 184 20.79 4.73 -5.93
CA ARG A 184 21.87 4.27 -6.81
C ARG A 184 23.14 5.12 -6.64
N ASN A 185 23.02 6.44 -6.72
CA ASN A 185 24.16 7.35 -6.61
C ASN A 185 24.90 7.20 -5.27
N ALA A 186 24.16 6.94 -4.19
CA ALA A 186 24.75 6.62 -2.89
C ALA A 186 25.47 5.26 -2.90
N LEU A 187 24.88 4.24 -3.53
CA LEU A 187 25.51 2.91 -3.62
C LEU A 187 26.85 2.93 -4.38
N GLU A 188 27.06 3.87 -5.30
CA GLU A 188 28.32 4.05 -6.01
C GLU A 188 29.45 4.66 -5.14
N GLN A 189 29.09 5.27 -4.01
CA GLN A 189 29.99 6.01 -3.12
C GLN A 189 30.12 5.39 -1.71
N THR A 190 29.36 4.32 -1.43
CA THR A 190 29.24 3.71 -0.10
C THR A 190 29.43 2.20 -0.20
N TYR A 191 29.85 1.57 0.91
CA TYR A 191 30.34 0.19 0.91
C TYR A 191 29.85 -0.66 2.10
N GLY A 192 28.82 -0.23 2.84
CA GLY A 192 28.25 -1.02 3.93
C GLY A 192 27.66 -2.35 3.45
N ASP A 193 27.74 -3.40 4.26
CA ASP A 193 27.21 -4.73 3.94
C ASP A 193 25.67 -4.72 3.81
N PHE A 194 25.04 -3.92 4.67
CA PHE A 194 23.60 -3.74 4.72
C PHE A 194 23.22 -2.27 4.60
N ILE A 195 22.02 -2.02 4.09
CA ILE A 195 21.48 -0.69 3.86
C ILE A 195 20.14 -0.57 4.58
N VAL A 196 20.02 0.39 5.49
CA VAL A 196 18.74 0.79 6.06
C VAL A 196 18.21 1.95 5.23
N ILE A 197 17.01 1.81 4.68
CA ILE A 197 16.35 2.88 3.94
C ILE A 197 15.28 3.50 4.84
N CYS A 198 15.45 4.79 5.12
CA CYS A 198 14.50 5.64 5.83
C CYS A 198 14.10 6.77 4.89
N ASP A 199 12.80 7.09 4.75
CA ASP A 199 12.45 8.38 4.13
C ASP A 199 12.94 9.53 5.02
N ALA A 200 13.01 10.75 4.47
CA ALA A 200 13.41 11.95 5.20
C ALA A 200 12.65 12.16 6.54
N ASP A 201 11.39 11.72 6.62
CA ASP A 201 10.52 11.76 7.81
C ASP A 201 10.37 10.41 8.54
N THR A 202 11.11 9.37 8.12
CA THR A 202 11.13 8.08 8.80
C THR A 202 12.11 8.12 9.95
N ARG A 203 11.61 8.05 11.17
CA ARG A 203 12.40 8.05 12.39
C ARG A 203 12.54 6.63 12.93
N PRO A 204 13.71 5.98 12.78
CA PRO A 204 13.93 4.61 13.25
C PRO A 204 13.96 4.54 14.79
N PHE A 205 13.46 3.46 15.36
CA PHE A 205 13.61 3.20 16.79
C PHE A 205 15.00 2.66 17.11
N PRO A 206 15.49 2.86 18.36
CA PRO A 206 16.77 2.32 18.80
C PRO A 206 16.94 0.82 18.57
N THR A 207 15.84 0.07 18.53
CA THR A 207 15.81 -1.40 18.42
C THR A 207 15.82 -1.93 16.98
N ILE A 208 15.73 -1.08 15.96
CA ILE A 208 15.49 -1.52 14.57
C ILE A 208 16.49 -2.59 14.12
N LEU A 209 17.80 -2.40 14.38
CA LEU A 209 18.83 -3.36 14.00
C LEU A 209 18.88 -4.57 14.94
N GLU A 210 18.75 -4.34 16.26
CA GLU A 210 18.69 -5.39 17.27
C GLU A 210 17.57 -6.40 16.97
N HIS A 211 16.46 -5.93 16.43
CA HIS A 211 15.28 -6.73 16.18
C HIS A 211 15.23 -7.38 14.80
N THR A 212 15.98 -6.86 13.81
CA THR A 212 15.85 -7.31 12.41
C THR A 212 17.10 -7.98 11.85
N MET A 213 18.31 -7.63 12.33
CA MET A 213 19.55 -8.14 11.73
C MET A 213 19.72 -9.65 11.86
N GLY A 214 19.10 -10.27 12.87
CA GLY A 214 19.12 -11.73 13.04
C GLY A 214 18.56 -12.51 11.85
N TYR A 215 17.65 -11.92 11.06
CA TYR A 215 17.10 -12.59 9.87
C TYR A 215 18.15 -12.82 8.78
N PHE A 216 19.16 -11.95 8.66
CA PHE A 216 20.23 -12.04 7.65
C PHE A 216 21.28 -13.12 7.93
N ARG A 217 21.18 -13.83 9.06
CA ARG A 217 21.89 -15.11 9.26
C ARG A 217 21.50 -16.16 8.21
N ASP A 218 20.33 -16.00 7.59
CA ASP A 218 20.00 -16.72 6.37
C ASP A 218 20.61 -15.95 5.17
N PRO A 219 21.59 -16.54 4.46
CA PRO A 219 22.27 -15.87 3.35
C PRO A 219 21.35 -15.56 2.18
N ASP A 220 20.19 -16.24 2.08
CA ASP A 220 19.21 -15.97 1.04
C ASP A 220 18.24 -14.84 1.42
N VAL A 221 18.26 -14.28 2.63
CA VAL A 221 17.44 -13.10 2.96
C VAL A 221 18.04 -11.85 2.32
N ALA A 222 17.30 -11.30 1.34
CA ALA A 222 17.66 -10.10 0.61
C ALA A 222 17.21 -8.83 1.33
N TRP A 223 16.04 -8.82 1.96
CA TRP A 223 15.58 -7.69 2.77
C TRP A 223 14.63 -8.09 3.90
N VAL A 224 14.56 -7.20 4.89
CA VAL A 224 13.61 -7.23 5.99
C VAL A 224 12.80 -5.93 5.96
N GLN A 225 11.47 -6.04 5.86
CA GLN A 225 10.55 -4.91 5.94
C GLN A 225 9.96 -4.83 7.35
N THR A 226 9.91 -3.64 7.93
CA THR A 226 9.20 -3.38 9.20
C THR A 226 7.89 -2.63 8.92
N PRO A 227 6.86 -2.75 9.77
CA PRO A 227 5.62 -2.00 9.62
C PRO A 227 5.89 -0.50 9.75
N GLN A 228 5.28 0.27 8.86
CA GLN A 228 5.33 1.72 8.91
C GLN A 228 4.23 2.23 9.83
N TRP A 229 4.56 3.09 10.80
CA TRP A 229 3.59 3.63 11.75
C TRP A 229 3.48 5.15 11.65
N PHE A 230 2.28 5.62 11.32
CA PHE A 230 1.94 7.04 11.39
C PHE A 230 1.50 7.40 12.82
N PHE A 231 2.38 8.08 13.55
CA PHE A 231 2.16 8.40 14.97
C PHE A 231 1.31 9.66 15.16
N ASP A 232 1.18 10.47 14.11
CA ASP A 232 0.51 11.78 14.06
C ASP A 232 -0.99 11.69 13.75
N LEU A 233 -1.56 10.49 13.66
CA LEU A 233 -2.98 10.31 13.32
C LEU A 233 -3.89 10.82 14.44
N PRO A 234 -4.87 11.70 14.16
CA PRO A 234 -5.86 12.11 15.14
C PRO A 234 -6.69 10.90 15.62
N GLU A 235 -6.72 10.65 16.93
CA GLU A 235 -7.48 9.52 17.48
C GLU A 235 -8.98 9.79 17.51
N GLY A 236 -9.38 11.06 17.47
CA GLY A 236 -10.76 11.49 17.67
C GLY A 236 -11.27 11.28 19.10
N GLU A 237 -12.45 11.83 19.37
CA GLU A 237 -13.15 11.71 20.64
C GLU A 237 -14.26 10.66 20.52
N ARG A 238 -14.42 9.76 21.49
CA ARG A 238 -15.53 8.79 21.48
C ARG A 238 -16.89 9.50 21.51
N LEU A 239 -17.86 8.94 20.79
CA LEU A 239 -19.21 9.51 20.63
C LEU A 239 -19.89 9.86 21.96
N PRO A 240 -19.84 9.03 23.03
CA PRO A 240 -20.40 9.40 24.33
C PRO A 240 -19.78 10.67 24.93
N ASN A 241 -18.46 10.82 24.83
CA ASN A 241 -17.73 11.96 25.36
C ASN A 241 -18.03 13.21 24.53
N TRP A 242 -18.05 13.06 23.21
CA TRP A 242 -18.43 14.14 22.30
C TRP A 242 -19.87 14.62 22.56
N LEU A 243 -20.82 13.70 22.72
CA LEU A 243 -22.21 14.01 23.06
C LEU A 243 -22.32 14.66 24.44
N GLN A 244 -21.57 14.16 25.42
CA GLN A 244 -21.50 14.74 26.76
C GLN A 244 -21.03 16.20 26.70
N ARG A 245 -19.98 16.48 25.92
CA ARG A 245 -19.40 17.82 25.75
C ARG A 245 -20.32 18.77 24.99
N LYS A 246 -21.01 18.30 23.94
CA LYS A 246 -21.89 19.13 23.08
C LYS A 246 -23.29 19.34 23.63
N LEU A 247 -23.89 18.30 24.21
CA LEU A 247 -25.31 18.27 24.58
C LEU A 247 -25.52 18.09 26.10
N GLY A 248 -24.47 17.82 26.87
CA GLY A 248 -24.50 17.63 28.32
C GLY A 248 -24.57 16.17 28.77
N ASN A 249 -24.45 15.94 30.08
CA ASN A 249 -24.32 14.60 30.69
C ASN A 249 -25.49 13.64 30.37
N TRP A 250 -26.68 14.16 30.08
CA TRP A 250 -27.85 13.34 29.74
C TRP A 250 -27.72 12.65 28.37
N ALA A 251 -26.86 13.15 27.47
CA ALA A 251 -26.65 12.60 26.14
C ALA A 251 -25.63 11.44 26.10
N ALA A 252 -24.75 11.34 27.09
CA ALA A 252 -23.72 10.30 27.16
C ALA A 252 -24.27 8.85 27.19
N PRO A 253 -25.38 8.55 27.91
CA PRO A 253 -26.04 7.24 27.83
C PRO A 253 -26.51 6.87 26.41
N PHE A 254 -26.96 7.83 25.61
CA PHE A 254 -27.37 7.58 24.22
C PHE A 254 -26.17 7.18 23.36
N GLY A 255 -25.05 7.90 23.51
CA GLY A 255 -23.79 7.53 22.84
C GLY A 255 -23.33 6.12 23.23
N ARG A 256 -23.36 5.80 24.53
CA ARG A 256 -22.98 4.44 25.02
C ARG A 256 -23.94 3.36 24.50
N GLY A 257 -25.22 3.67 24.43
CA GLY A 257 -26.23 2.80 23.84
C GLY A 257 -25.93 2.52 22.37
N PHE A 258 -25.65 3.56 21.59
CA PHE A 258 -25.30 3.44 20.18
C PHE A 258 -24.02 2.62 19.97
N GLU A 259 -22.95 2.95 20.71
CA GLU A 259 -21.67 2.23 20.59
C GLU A 259 -21.77 0.75 21.01
N LYS A 260 -22.74 0.37 21.85
CA LYS A 260 -22.97 -1.04 22.20
C LYS A 260 -23.45 -1.87 21.00
N PHE A 261 -24.21 -1.27 20.08
CA PHE A 261 -24.73 -1.95 18.90
C PHE A 261 -23.82 -1.79 17.68
N TYR A 262 -23.24 -0.61 17.49
CA TYR A 262 -22.45 -0.27 16.31
C TYR A 262 -20.94 -0.44 16.50
N GLY A 263 -20.48 -0.57 17.76
CA GLY A 263 -19.07 -0.49 18.11
C GLY A 263 -18.62 0.94 18.42
N PRO A 264 -17.36 1.14 18.86
CA PRO A 264 -16.83 2.45 19.19
C PRO A 264 -16.90 3.41 18.00
N VAL A 265 -17.45 4.60 18.20
CA VAL A 265 -17.51 5.64 17.17
C VAL A 265 -16.66 6.81 17.64
N LYS A 266 -15.66 7.19 16.86
CA LYS A 266 -14.78 8.31 17.19
C LYS A 266 -15.06 9.48 16.24
N ILE A 267 -15.29 10.65 16.81
CA ILE A 267 -15.55 11.90 16.09
C ILE A 267 -14.25 12.69 16.02
N GLY A 268 -13.86 13.12 14.82
CA GLY A 268 -12.61 13.84 14.61
C GLY A 268 -11.36 12.94 14.52
N GLU A 269 -11.56 11.64 14.33
CA GLU A 269 -10.48 10.74 13.93
C GLU A 269 -10.02 11.01 12.49
N ASP A 270 -8.84 10.49 12.12
CA ASP A 270 -8.33 10.55 10.75
C ASP A 270 -9.39 10.10 9.71
N PRO A 271 -9.82 10.98 8.80
CA PRO A 271 -10.82 10.65 7.79
C PRO A 271 -10.21 9.98 6.55
N TYR A 272 -8.88 9.97 6.41
CA TYR A 272 -8.18 9.49 5.21
C TYR A 272 -7.85 7.99 5.26
N VAL A 273 -8.09 7.34 6.40
CA VAL A 273 -7.76 5.93 6.64
C VAL A 273 -6.28 5.69 6.34
N ASN A 274 -5.44 6.55 6.91
CA ASN A 274 -3.99 6.52 6.78
C ASN A 274 -3.38 5.37 7.58
N ASP A 275 -4.04 4.91 8.65
CA ASP A 275 -3.60 3.77 9.46
C ASP A 275 -3.28 2.54 8.57
N PRO A 276 -2.00 2.15 8.47
CA PRO A 276 -1.57 1.10 7.57
C PRO A 276 -1.60 -0.28 8.25
N GLN A 277 -2.13 -0.40 9.48
CA GLN A 277 -2.15 -1.65 10.23
C GLN A 277 -2.79 -2.81 9.45
N MET A 278 -3.88 -2.56 8.71
CA MET A 278 -4.51 -3.58 7.85
C MET A 278 -3.53 -4.13 6.82
N PHE A 279 -2.68 -3.28 6.27
CA PHE A 279 -1.69 -3.68 5.29
C PHE A 279 -0.53 -4.45 5.95
N TYR A 280 0.13 -3.90 6.96
CA TYR A 280 1.31 -4.52 7.55
C TYR A 280 1.00 -5.75 8.43
N ASP A 281 0.03 -5.65 9.34
CA ASP A 281 -0.26 -6.72 10.32
C ASP A 281 -1.05 -7.88 9.72
N VAL A 282 -1.85 -7.63 8.67
CA VAL A 282 -2.76 -8.63 8.10
C VAL A 282 -2.35 -9.05 6.70
N ILE A 283 -2.23 -8.13 5.75
CA ILE A 283 -1.98 -8.47 4.34
C ILE A 283 -0.52 -8.86 4.11
N GLN A 284 0.44 -8.00 4.46
CA GLN A 284 1.85 -8.18 4.12
C GLN A 284 2.52 -9.23 4.99
N ARG A 285 2.24 -9.25 6.30
CA ARG A 285 2.71 -10.30 7.22
C ARG A 285 2.31 -11.71 6.77
N ARG A 286 1.10 -11.88 6.21
CA ARG A 286 0.64 -13.17 5.64
C ARG A 286 1.21 -13.50 4.27
N ARG A 287 2.15 -12.71 3.75
CA ARG A 287 2.95 -13.08 2.58
C ARG A 287 4.26 -13.77 2.93
N ASN A 288 4.69 -13.74 4.20
CA ASN A 288 5.92 -14.40 4.67
C ASN A 288 5.95 -15.90 4.34
N TRP A 289 4.82 -16.61 4.52
CA TRP A 289 4.79 -18.08 4.36
C TRP A 289 5.03 -18.56 2.92
N VAL A 290 4.91 -17.68 1.92
CA VAL A 290 5.18 -17.97 0.50
C VAL A 290 6.37 -17.19 -0.06
N ASN A 291 7.13 -16.50 0.80
CA ASN A 291 8.24 -15.65 0.36
C ASN A 291 7.79 -14.57 -0.65
N ALA A 292 6.78 -13.77 -0.29
CA ALA A 292 6.23 -12.73 -1.16
C ALA A 292 5.93 -11.40 -0.44
N SER A 293 6.45 -11.21 0.78
CA SER A 293 6.49 -9.87 1.39
C SER A 293 7.39 -8.98 0.54
N PHE A 294 6.96 -7.76 0.22
CA PHE A 294 7.77 -6.86 -0.61
C PHE A 294 8.26 -5.67 0.20
N CYS A 295 9.25 -4.94 -0.30
CA CYS A 295 9.72 -3.69 0.27
C CYS A 295 8.70 -2.57 0.01
N CYS A 296 8.50 -1.68 0.98
CA CYS A 296 7.57 -0.54 0.91
C CYS A 296 8.29 0.81 0.95
N GLY A 297 9.54 0.84 0.49
CA GLY A 297 10.31 2.06 0.25
C GLY A 297 11.02 2.65 1.47
N ALA A 298 10.54 2.42 2.69
CA ALA A 298 11.16 2.91 3.92
C ALA A 298 10.90 1.97 5.11
N GLY A 299 11.71 2.10 6.17
CA GLY A 299 11.65 1.21 7.33
C GLY A 299 12.10 -0.21 6.99
N SER A 300 13.06 -0.33 6.08
CA SER A 300 13.50 -1.60 5.51
C SER A 300 15.02 -1.71 5.53
N ILE A 301 15.51 -2.92 5.79
CA ILE A 301 16.93 -3.27 5.77
C ILE A 301 17.18 -4.17 4.57
N HIS A 302 18.22 -3.88 3.79
CA HIS A 302 18.55 -4.58 2.55
C HIS A 302 19.97 -5.11 2.63
N ARG A 303 20.18 -6.34 2.14
CA ARG A 303 21.50 -6.89 1.86
C ARG A 303 22.02 -6.26 0.58
N ARG A 304 23.18 -5.59 0.65
CA ARG A 304 23.78 -4.92 -0.52
C ARG A 304 24.08 -5.91 -1.65
N GLU A 305 24.68 -7.05 -1.31
CA GLU A 305 24.98 -8.14 -2.25
C GLU A 305 23.74 -8.52 -3.09
N ALA A 306 22.59 -8.72 -2.46
CA ALA A 306 21.37 -9.13 -3.15
C ALA A 306 20.91 -8.08 -4.17
N VAL A 307 20.86 -6.81 -3.77
CA VAL A 307 20.43 -5.71 -4.63
C VAL A 307 21.41 -5.53 -5.80
N MET A 308 22.71 -5.61 -5.54
CA MET A 308 23.74 -5.42 -6.56
C MET A 308 23.83 -6.60 -7.54
N GLU A 309 23.74 -7.84 -7.04
CA GLU A 309 23.76 -9.05 -7.87
C GLU A 309 22.56 -9.07 -8.82
N ALA A 310 21.34 -8.84 -8.29
CA ALA A 310 20.12 -8.80 -9.09
C ALA A 310 20.17 -7.69 -10.15
N ALA A 311 20.74 -6.54 -9.80
CA ALA A 311 20.92 -5.42 -10.72
C ALA A 311 21.93 -5.73 -11.83
N LEU A 312 23.08 -6.33 -11.51
CA LEU A 312 24.10 -6.73 -12.50
C LEU A 312 23.54 -7.76 -13.48
N ARG A 313 22.75 -8.72 -12.98
CA ARG A 313 22.05 -9.70 -13.81
C ARG A 313 21.05 -9.01 -14.73
N SER A 314 20.16 -8.18 -14.17
CA SER A 314 19.16 -7.46 -14.97
C SER A 314 19.80 -6.54 -16.01
N TYR A 315 20.93 -5.91 -15.68
CA TYR A 315 21.70 -5.06 -16.57
C TYR A 315 22.30 -5.86 -17.73
N SER A 316 22.94 -6.99 -17.44
CA SER A 316 23.49 -7.91 -18.47
C SER A 316 22.40 -8.47 -19.39
N GLU A 317 21.23 -8.81 -18.84
CA GLU A 317 20.08 -9.27 -19.63
C GLU A 317 19.56 -8.17 -20.55
N GLN A 318 19.47 -6.93 -20.07
CA GLN A 318 19.02 -5.79 -20.85
C GLN A 318 19.98 -5.51 -22.02
N ILE A 319 21.29 -5.43 -21.75
CA ILE A 319 22.31 -5.27 -22.80
C ILE A 319 22.18 -6.38 -23.83
N SER A 320 22.07 -7.64 -23.39
CA SER A 320 21.96 -8.79 -24.28
C SER A 320 20.70 -8.76 -25.15
N LYS A 321 19.59 -8.24 -24.62
CA LYS A 321 18.32 -8.10 -25.34
C LYS A 321 18.37 -6.97 -26.36
N GLU A 322 18.85 -5.79 -25.96
CA GLU A 322 18.97 -4.62 -26.83
C GLU A 322 19.95 -4.91 -27.98
N HIS A 323 21.08 -5.53 -27.68
CA HIS A 323 22.06 -5.95 -28.68
C HIS A 323 21.44 -6.89 -29.73
N LYS A 324 20.66 -7.89 -29.30
CA LYS A 324 19.95 -8.81 -30.22
C LYS A 324 18.90 -8.10 -31.09
N GLU A 325 18.16 -7.14 -30.54
CA GLU A 325 17.14 -6.41 -31.30
C GLU A 325 17.78 -5.45 -32.32
N ILE A 326 18.85 -4.74 -31.96
CA ILE A 326 19.58 -3.88 -32.89
C ILE A 326 20.25 -4.72 -33.99
N GLU A 327 20.92 -5.82 -33.64
CA GLU A 327 21.47 -6.73 -34.66
C GLU A 327 20.40 -7.24 -35.63
N LYS A 328 19.21 -7.59 -35.12
CA LYS A 328 18.09 -8.02 -35.94
C LYS A 328 17.60 -6.91 -36.88
N GLN A 329 17.62 -5.66 -36.44
CA GLN A 329 17.30 -4.51 -37.30
C GLN A 329 18.38 -4.28 -38.36
N ILE A 330 19.67 -4.37 -38.00
CA ILE A 330 20.79 -4.27 -38.95
C ILE A 330 20.66 -5.34 -40.02
N ARG A 331 20.48 -6.61 -39.65
CA ARG A 331 20.27 -7.72 -40.60
C ARG A 331 19.08 -7.50 -41.52
N LYS A 332 18.00 -6.88 -41.02
CA LYS A 332 16.81 -6.56 -41.82
C LYS A 332 17.11 -5.47 -42.87
N ILE A 333 17.98 -4.52 -42.55
CA ILE A 333 18.36 -3.40 -43.42
C ILE A 333 19.41 -3.85 -44.44
N THR A 334 20.49 -4.50 -43.99
CA THR A 334 21.61 -4.94 -44.85
C THR A 334 21.28 -6.18 -45.68
N LYS A 335 20.25 -6.96 -45.27
CA LYS A 335 19.89 -8.28 -45.83
C LYS A 335 21.00 -9.33 -45.71
N GLU A 336 21.96 -9.11 -44.82
CA GLU A 336 23.04 -10.04 -44.54
C GLU A 336 22.60 -11.11 -43.53
N LYS A 337 23.21 -12.31 -43.62
CA LYS A 337 22.88 -13.43 -42.72
C LYS A 337 23.42 -13.23 -41.30
N ALA A 338 24.53 -12.52 -41.15
CA ALA A 338 25.19 -12.23 -39.89
C ALA A 338 25.76 -10.81 -39.94
N VAL A 339 25.80 -10.15 -38.78
CA VAL A 339 26.50 -8.86 -38.61
C VAL A 339 27.98 -9.17 -38.43
N ASP A 340 28.84 -8.33 -39.00
CA ASP A 340 30.29 -8.43 -38.81
C ASP A 340 30.65 -8.38 -37.31
N LYS A 341 31.67 -9.14 -36.91
CA LYS A 341 32.04 -9.29 -35.51
C LYS A 341 32.51 -7.97 -34.90
N ASP A 342 33.30 -7.19 -35.61
CA ASP A 342 33.84 -5.93 -35.09
C ASP A 342 32.72 -4.90 -34.90
N VAL A 343 31.73 -4.91 -35.81
CA VAL A 343 30.52 -4.08 -35.69
C VAL A 343 29.67 -4.51 -34.49
N SER A 344 29.48 -5.82 -34.31
CA SER A 344 28.75 -6.38 -33.17
C SER A 344 29.43 -6.06 -31.83
N ASP A 345 30.75 -6.23 -31.74
CA ASP A 345 31.52 -5.94 -30.53
C ASP A 345 31.49 -4.44 -30.18
N ASN A 346 31.64 -3.55 -31.17
CA ASN A 346 31.50 -2.10 -30.96
C ASN A 346 30.09 -1.69 -30.53
N LEU A 347 29.05 -2.24 -31.17
CA LEU A 347 27.66 -2.02 -30.81
C LEU A 347 27.41 -2.45 -29.35
N ARG A 348 27.98 -3.58 -28.93
CA ARG A 348 27.84 -4.05 -27.55
C ARG A 348 28.48 -3.07 -26.56
N GLN A 349 29.64 -2.50 -26.88
CA GLN A 349 30.28 -1.48 -26.04
C GLN A 349 29.41 -0.22 -25.95
N GLU A 350 28.88 0.26 -27.07
CA GLU A 350 27.97 1.42 -27.10
C GLU A 350 26.73 1.20 -26.21
N ILE A 351 26.08 0.04 -26.34
CA ILE A 351 24.92 -0.32 -25.49
C ILE A 351 25.29 -0.37 -24.01
N ILE A 352 26.49 -0.86 -23.65
CA ILE A 352 26.95 -0.86 -22.26
C ILE A 352 27.01 0.57 -21.70
N PHE A 353 27.57 1.52 -22.47
CA PHE A 353 27.65 2.91 -22.03
C PHE A 353 26.29 3.62 -21.98
N ASP A 354 25.38 3.28 -22.90
CA ASP A 354 24.05 3.88 -22.96
C ASP A 354 23.05 3.28 -21.96
N THR A 355 23.25 2.03 -21.55
CA THR A 355 22.37 1.36 -20.59
C THR A 355 22.69 1.86 -19.18
N GLU A 356 21.68 2.34 -18.46
CA GLU A 356 21.85 2.72 -17.06
C GLU A 356 21.83 1.50 -16.12
N PHE A 357 22.86 1.39 -15.28
CA PHE A 357 22.90 0.41 -14.20
C PHE A 357 21.93 0.82 -13.07
N THR A 358 20.96 -0.05 -12.74
CA THR A 358 19.85 0.29 -11.83
C THR A 358 19.68 -0.71 -10.68
N PRO A 359 20.42 -0.53 -9.55
CA PRO A 359 20.25 -1.30 -8.31
C PRO A 359 18.80 -1.37 -7.83
N TYR A 360 18.17 -0.19 -7.77
CA TYR A 360 16.74 -0.04 -7.58
C TYR A 360 16.12 0.39 -8.91
N LYS A 361 14.99 -0.21 -9.29
CA LYS A 361 14.35 0.08 -10.58
C LYS A 361 13.88 1.53 -10.67
N PHE A 362 14.24 2.23 -11.74
CA PHE A 362 13.83 3.62 -11.98
C PHE A 362 12.34 3.69 -12.36
N HIS A 363 11.50 3.69 -11.33
CA HIS A 363 10.07 3.60 -11.45
C HIS A 363 9.40 4.30 -10.24
N VAL A 364 8.15 4.74 -10.38
CA VAL A 364 7.40 5.42 -9.28
C VAL A 364 7.05 4.47 -8.13
N SER A 365 7.15 3.17 -8.38
CA SER A 365 7.02 2.10 -7.39
C SER A 365 8.26 1.21 -7.46
N GLU A 366 9.42 1.82 -7.28
CA GLU A 366 10.73 1.16 -7.32
C GLU A 366 10.83 0.03 -6.28
N ASP A 367 10.15 0.20 -5.15
CA ASP A 367 10.17 -0.66 -3.98
C ASP A 367 9.59 -2.06 -4.28
N ILE A 368 8.34 -2.12 -4.71
CA ILE A 368 7.68 -3.36 -5.11
C ILE A 368 8.30 -3.92 -6.40
N TYR A 369 8.73 -3.07 -7.33
CA TYR A 369 9.34 -3.53 -8.57
C TYR A 369 10.68 -4.22 -8.31
N THR A 370 11.55 -3.62 -7.48
CA THR A 370 12.82 -4.25 -7.10
C THR A 370 12.58 -5.56 -6.33
N SER A 371 11.55 -5.61 -5.48
CA SER A 371 11.13 -6.84 -4.80
C SER A 371 10.69 -7.95 -5.78
N ILE A 372 10.00 -7.59 -6.87
CA ILE A 372 9.63 -8.53 -7.93
C ILE A 372 10.87 -9.04 -8.65
N VAL A 373 11.82 -8.16 -8.98
CA VAL A 373 13.08 -8.54 -9.64
C VAL A 373 13.83 -9.56 -8.79
N LEU A 374 14.04 -9.27 -7.50
CA LEU A 374 14.73 -10.16 -6.57
C LEU A 374 14.02 -11.51 -6.40
N HIS A 375 12.70 -11.52 -6.18
CA HIS A 375 11.94 -12.78 -6.08
C HIS A 375 11.85 -13.55 -7.41
N SER A 376 12.10 -12.91 -8.55
CA SER A 376 12.10 -13.53 -9.88
C SER A 376 13.48 -13.99 -10.34
N ASP A 377 14.52 -13.80 -9.53
CA ASP A 377 15.85 -14.28 -9.81
C ASP A 377 15.84 -15.81 -9.94
N THR A 378 16.39 -16.32 -11.05
CA THR A 378 16.39 -17.76 -11.38
C THR A 378 17.60 -18.50 -10.80
N GLU A 379 18.60 -17.77 -10.36
CA GLU A 379 19.92 -18.28 -9.96
C GLU A 379 20.08 -18.23 -8.44
N ARG A 380 19.52 -17.19 -7.82
CA ARG A 380 19.37 -17.07 -6.36
C ARG A 380 17.89 -17.07 -6.00
N ASN A 381 17.49 -17.86 -5.01
CA ASN A 381 16.13 -17.87 -4.50
C ASN A 381 15.98 -16.85 -3.36
N TRP A 382 16.20 -15.57 -3.66
CA TRP A 382 16.17 -14.51 -2.66
C TRP A 382 14.86 -14.52 -1.86
N ARG A 383 15.02 -14.35 -0.55
CA ARG A 383 13.97 -14.34 0.45
C ARG A 383 13.73 -12.97 1.01
N SER A 384 12.50 -12.74 1.43
CA SER A 384 12.06 -11.54 2.12
C SER A 384 11.40 -11.89 3.44
N VAL A 385 11.48 -10.96 4.39
CA VAL A 385 10.84 -11.09 5.70
C VAL A 385 10.08 -9.81 6.03
N GLN A 386 8.78 -9.91 6.29
CA GLN A 386 8.03 -8.89 7.03
C GLN A 386 8.21 -9.14 8.52
N HIS A 387 8.96 -8.27 9.19
CA HIS A 387 9.04 -8.22 10.64
C HIS A 387 7.69 -7.75 11.21
N PRO A 388 7.15 -8.36 12.27
CA PRO A 388 5.82 -8.02 12.79
C PRO A 388 5.80 -6.77 13.67
N GLU A 389 6.89 -6.41 14.36
CA GLU A 389 6.91 -5.27 15.29
C GLU A 389 7.25 -3.97 14.54
N VAL A 390 6.63 -2.87 14.93
CA VAL A 390 6.96 -1.53 14.41
C VAL A 390 8.34 -1.11 14.92
N GLU A 391 9.25 -0.79 14.01
CA GLU A 391 10.62 -0.35 14.33
C GLU A 391 10.95 1.06 13.82
N SER A 392 9.95 1.78 13.30
CA SER A 392 10.08 3.19 12.93
C SER A 392 8.73 3.91 12.99
N LYS A 393 8.78 5.22 13.20
CA LYS A 393 7.62 6.12 13.14
C LYS A 393 7.80 7.11 11.99
N MET A 394 6.71 7.58 11.41
CA MET A 394 6.71 8.50 10.27
C MET A 394 5.48 9.37 10.23
N LEU A 395 5.45 10.35 9.32
CA LEU A 395 4.36 11.31 9.19
C LEU A 395 3.33 10.87 8.15
N SER A 396 2.05 11.04 8.51
CA SER A 396 0.94 10.79 7.59
C SER A 396 0.75 11.93 6.59
N PRO A 397 0.03 11.69 5.48
CA PRO A 397 -0.47 12.76 4.63
C PRO A 397 -1.39 13.70 5.41
N GLN A 398 -1.05 14.99 5.44
CA GLN A 398 -1.75 15.99 6.27
C GLN A 398 -3.04 16.53 5.63
N ASP A 399 -3.23 16.35 4.33
CA ASP A 399 -4.38 16.88 3.58
C ASP A 399 -4.81 15.95 2.43
N LEU A 400 -6.03 16.18 1.92
CA LEU A 400 -6.64 15.35 0.90
C LEU A 400 -5.89 15.38 -0.45
N GLN A 401 -5.25 16.50 -0.81
CA GLN A 401 -4.50 16.61 -2.06
C GLN A 401 -3.24 15.75 -2.00
N THR A 402 -2.46 15.91 -0.94
CA THR A 402 -1.27 15.11 -0.63
C THR A 402 -1.61 13.63 -0.59
N TRP A 403 -2.68 13.26 0.11
CA TRP A 403 -3.20 11.90 0.16
C TRP A 403 -3.56 11.34 -1.22
N THR A 404 -4.29 12.12 -2.02
CA THR A 404 -4.72 11.72 -3.37
C THR A 404 -3.53 11.50 -4.30
N VAL A 405 -2.51 12.36 -4.24
CA VAL A 405 -1.29 12.24 -5.06
C VAL A 405 -0.52 10.96 -4.71
N GLN A 406 -0.34 10.66 -3.42
CA GLN A 406 0.35 9.42 -3.02
C GLN A 406 -0.39 8.18 -3.50
N ARG A 407 -1.70 8.12 -3.27
CA ARG A 407 -2.50 6.96 -3.69
C ARG A 407 -2.56 6.82 -5.21
N PHE A 408 -2.56 7.93 -5.95
CA PHE A 408 -2.43 7.91 -7.41
C PHE A 408 -1.08 7.34 -7.86
N LYS A 409 0.04 7.73 -7.21
CA LYS A 409 1.38 7.18 -7.51
C LYS A 409 1.42 5.66 -7.27
N TYR A 410 0.90 5.19 -6.14
CA TYR A 410 0.86 3.76 -5.81
C TYR A 410 0.02 2.94 -6.79
N SER A 411 -1.19 3.43 -7.10
CA SER A 411 -2.08 2.76 -8.07
C SER A 411 -1.50 2.78 -9.48
N GLY A 412 -1.03 3.96 -9.93
CA GLY A 412 -0.44 4.15 -11.24
C GLY A 412 0.78 3.27 -11.47
N GLY A 413 1.73 3.26 -10.53
CA GLY A 413 2.92 2.43 -10.63
C GLY A 413 2.60 0.93 -10.59
N SER A 414 1.65 0.50 -9.73
CA SER A 414 1.21 -0.90 -9.70
C SER A 414 0.58 -1.35 -11.03
N ILE A 415 -0.26 -0.51 -11.63
CA ILE A 415 -0.90 -0.79 -12.92
C ILE A 415 0.13 -0.78 -14.06
N ASP A 416 1.10 0.13 -14.02
CA ASP A 416 2.18 0.22 -15.01
C ASP A 416 3.02 -1.06 -15.04
N ILE A 417 3.47 -1.52 -13.87
CA ILE A 417 4.21 -2.80 -13.73
C ILE A 417 3.36 -3.95 -14.29
N PHE A 418 2.08 -4.01 -13.93
CA PHE A 418 1.21 -5.09 -14.36
C PHE A 418 0.99 -5.14 -15.87
N LEU A 419 0.80 -3.99 -16.53
CA LEU A 419 0.52 -3.92 -17.95
C LEU A 419 1.77 -4.01 -18.84
N ASN A 420 2.90 -3.44 -18.39
CA ASN A 420 4.11 -3.32 -19.22
C ASN A 420 5.15 -4.43 -18.99
N ASP A 421 5.28 -4.96 -17.76
CA ASP A 421 6.29 -5.97 -17.42
C ASP A 421 5.66 -7.30 -16.93
N ASN A 422 4.43 -7.24 -16.41
CA ASN A 422 3.58 -8.35 -15.98
C ASN A 422 4.30 -9.47 -15.19
N PRO A 423 4.39 -9.31 -13.86
CA PRO A 423 5.07 -10.26 -12.98
C PRO A 423 4.49 -11.69 -13.01
N LEU A 424 3.25 -11.89 -13.46
CA LEU A 424 2.62 -13.21 -13.52
C LEU A 424 3.29 -14.12 -14.56
N PHE A 425 3.91 -13.54 -15.60
CA PHE A 425 4.58 -14.29 -16.66
C PHE A 425 6.10 -14.36 -16.50
N LYS A 426 6.68 -13.69 -15.50
CA LYS A 426 8.11 -13.81 -15.20
C LYS A 426 8.48 -15.24 -14.77
N LYS A 427 9.73 -15.62 -15.07
CA LYS A 427 10.36 -16.85 -14.57
C LYS A 427 10.87 -16.62 -13.14
N GLY A 428 11.41 -17.65 -12.49
CA GLY A 428 11.93 -17.60 -11.11
C GLY A 428 10.84 -17.75 -10.04
N MET A 429 9.75 -16.99 -10.13
CA MET A 429 8.67 -17.05 -9.13
C MET A 429 7.77 -18.28 -9.28
N ASN A 430 7.44 -18.90 -8.14
CA ASN A 430 6.45 -19.97 -8.09
C ASN A 430 5.01 -19.42 -8.18
N LEU A 431 4.02 -20.30 -8.42
CA LEU A 431 2.61 -19.90 -8.56
C LEU A 431 2.07 -19.17 -7.33
N LYS A 432 2.51 -19.54 -6.12
CA LYS A 432 2.04 -18.92 -4.87
C LYS A 432 2.52 -17.47 -4.76
N GLN A 433 3.79 -17.20 -5.07
CA GLN A 433 4.32 -15.83 -5.14
C GLN A 433 3.59 -15.00 -6.21
N LYS A 434 3.39 -15.58 -7.39
CA LYS A 434 2.64 -14.94 -8.48
C LYS A 434 1.21 -14.59 -8.07
N MET A 435 0.52 -15.47 -7.32
CA MET A 435 -0.81 -15.17 -6.78
C MET A 435 -0.79 -14.01 -5.77
N MET A 436 0.24 -13.89 -4.92
CA MET A 436 0.36 -12.77 -3.97
C MET A 436 0.57 -11.42 -4.67
N TYR A 437 1.46 -11.37 -5.65
CA TYR A 437 1.64 -10.17 -6.47
C TYR A 437 0.41 -9.89 -7.33
N GLY A 438 -0.17 -10.94 -7.91
CA GLY A 438 -1.42 -10.88 -8.66
C GLY A 438 -2.58 -10.29 -7.85
N ALA A 439 -2.69 -10.63 -6.55
CA ALA A 439 -3.68 -10.04 -5.65
C ALA A 439 -3.54 -8.52 -5.55
N SER A 440 -2.30 -8.02 -5.39
CA SER A 440 -2.03 -6.58 -5.35
C SER A 440 -2.44 -5.90 -6.66
N PHE A 441 -2.03 -6.44 -7.81
CA PHE A 441 -2.36 -5.84 -9.11
C PHE A 441 -3.85 -5.91 -9.44
N TRP A 442 -4.49 -7.06 -9.18
CA TRP A 442 -5.91 -7.25 -9.41
C TRP A 442 -6.76 -6.26 -8.59
N SER A 443 -6.38 -5.99 -7.34
CA SER A 443 -7.08 -5.00 -6.53
C SER A 443 -7.06 -3.58 -7.10
N ASN A 444 -6.02 -3.20 -7.85
CA ASN A 444 -5.94 -1.88 -8.51
C ASN A 444 -6.87 -1.76 -9.72
N LEU A 445 -7.20 -2.88 -10.38
CA LEU A 445 -8.18 -2.93 -11.48
C LEU A 445 -9.63 -2.85 -11.00
N SER A 446 -9.85 -2.91 -9.69
CA SER A 446 -11.20 -2.98 -9.12
C SER A 446 -12.10 -1.80 -9.40
N ALA A 447 -11.52 -0.65 -9.72
CA ALA A 447 -12.26 0.53 -10.08
C ALA A 447 -13.19 0.31 -11.29
N ILE A 448 -12.85 -0.62 -12.19
CA ILE A 448 -13.66 -0.99 -13.36
C ILE A 448 -15.01 -1.57 -12.91
N TRP A 449 -14.99 -2.61 -12.06
CA TRP A 449 -16.23 -3.25 -11.61
C TRP A 449 -16.92 -2.50 -10.47
N ASN A 450 -16.19 -1.71 -9.68
CA ASN A 450 -16.79 -0.83 -8.68
C ASN A 450 -17.74 0.20 -9.32
N ILE A 451 -17.40 0.76 -10.49
CA ILE A 451 -18.32 1.65 -11.22
C ILE A 451 -19.63 0.92 -11.55
N ILE A 452 -19.55 -0.35 -11.99
CA ILE A 452 -20.73 -1.16 -12.31
C ILE A 452 -21.58 -1.38 -11.05
N PHE A 453 -20.96 -1.74 -9.92
CA PHE A 453 -21.68 -1.90 -8.65
C PHE A 453 -22.30 -0.60 -8.12
N LEU A 454 -21.63 0.55 -8.30
CA LEU A 454 -22.13 1.85 -7.88
C LEU A 454 -23.30 2.33 -8.75
N THR A 455 -23.26 2.02 -10.05
CA THR A 455 -24.29 2.44 -11.02
C THR A 455 -25.47 1.48 -11.10
N CYS A 456 -25.30 0.21 -10.76
CA CYS A 456 -26.34 -0.81 -10.86
C CYS A 456 -27.64 -0.45 -10.11
N PRO A 457 -27.62 -0.09 -8.81
CA PRO A 457 -28.85 0.32 -8.12
C PRO A 457 -29.48 1.58 -8.71
N ILE A 458 -28.66 2.53 -9.20
CA ILE A 458 -29.14 3.78 -9.83
C ILE A 458 -29.92 3.46 -11.11
N ILE A 459 -29.38 2.58 -11.97
CA ILE A 459 -30.03 2.15 -13.20
C ILE A 459 -31.35 1.44 -12.87
N TYR A 460 -31.35 0.50 -11.91
CA TYR A 460 -32.56 -0.19 -11.47
C TYR A 460 -33.63 0.80 -10.99
N PHE A 461 -33.25 1.76 -10.14
CA PHE A 461 -34.16 2.75 -9.59
C PHE A 461 -34.74 3.70 -10.63
N LEU A 462 -33.96 4.15 -11.62
CA LEU A 462 -34.44 5.08 -12.64
C LEU A 462 -35.23 4.41 -13.77
N THR A 463 -34.99 3.12 -14.03
CA THR A 463 -35.58 2.42 -15.18
C THR A 463 -36.61 1.37 -14.81
N SER A 464 -36.66 0.93 -13.54
CA SER A 464 -37.40 -0.25 -13.08
C SER A 464 -36.96 -1.57 -13.74
N ILE A 465 -35.86 -1.58 -14.49
CA ILE A 465 -35.33 -2.78 -15.16
C ILE A 465 -34.40 -3.51 -14.20
N ALA A 466 -34.70 -4.78 -13.92
CA ALA A 466 -33.82 -5.63 -13.10
C ALA A 466 -32.68 -6.26 -13.94
N PRO A 467 -31.45 -6.34 -13.41
CA PRO A 467 -30.34 -7.05 -14.06
C PRO A 467 -30.37 -8.56 -13.79
N VAL A 468 -31.38 -9.02 -13.04
CA VAL A 468 -31.65 -10.41 -12.71
C VAL A 468 -33.04 -10.77 -13.23
N SER A 469 -33.26 -12.02 -13.61
CA SER A 469 -34.54 -12.50 -14.14
C SER A 469 -35.71 -12.28 -13.16
N ALA A 470 -35.48 -12.47 -11.86
CA ALA A 470 -36.41 -12.09 -10.80
C ALA A 470 -35.71 -11.90 -9.44
N TYR A 471 -36.26 -11.04 -8.59
CA TYR A 471 -35.89 -10.93 -7.17
C TYR A 471 -36.77 -11.86 -6.30
N ASP A 472 -36.69 -13.16 -6.58
CA ASP A 472 -37.49 -14.19 -5.93
C ASP A 472 -36.71 -14.90 -4.80
N VAL A 473 -37.36 -15.87 -4.14
CA VAL A 473 -36.73 -16.67 -3.08
C VAL A 473 -35.47 -17.38 -3.60
N THR A 474 -35.46 -17.82 -4.85
CA THR A 474 -34.32 -18.48 -5.50
C THR A 474 -33.09 -17.57 -5.49
N PHE A 475 -33.24 -16.29 -5.87
CA PHE A 475 -32.15 -15.32 -5.81
C PHE A 475 -31.56 -15.21 -4.39
N TYR A 476 -32.41 -15.02 -3.38
CA TYR A 476 -31.94 -14.84 -2.00
C TYR A 476 -31.26 -16.10 -1.43
N LEU A 477 -31.71 -17.30 -1.79
CA LEU A 477 -31.11 -18.55 -1.36
C LEU A 477 -29.68 -18.75 -1.89
N HIS A 478 -29.35 -18.22 -3.06
CA HIS A 478 -27.99 -18.26 -3.58
C HIS A 478 -27.15 -17.10 -3.05
N PHE A 479 -27.75 -15.90 -2.96
CA PHE A 479 -27.04 -14.67 -2.61
C PHE A 479 -26.67 -14.56 -1.13
N ILE A 480 -27.64 -14.78 -0.23
CA ILE A 480 -27.49 -14.50 1.21
C ILE A 480 -26.39 -15.38 1.85
N PRO A 481 -26.36 -16.71 1.64
CA PRO A 481 -25.30 -17.55 2.22
C PRO A 481 -23.90 -17.15 1.73
N PHE A 482 -23.76 -16.83 0.44
CA PHE A 482 -22.50 -16.36 -0.13
C PHE A 482 -22.04 -15.07 0.55
N VAL A 483 -22.87 -14.03 0.58
CA VAL A 483 -22.48 -12.74 1.19
C VAL A 483 -22.25 -12.85 2.70
N LEU A 484 -23.10 -13.59 3.44
CA LEU A 484 -22.91 -13.78 4.88
C LEU A 484 -21.59 -14.47 5.19
N THR A 485 -21.26 -15.56 4.48
CA THR A 485 -19.99 -16.24 4.68
C THR A 485 -18.79 -15.38 4.26
N ALA A 486 -18.93 -14.52 3.25
CA ALA A 486 -17.91 -13.53 2.89
C ALA A 486 -17.64 -12.53 4.03
N GLU A 487 -18.69 -11.94 4.63
CA GLU A 487 -18.55 -10.99 5.73
C GLU A 487 -17.99 -11.65 7.00
N LEU A 488 -18.44 -12.87 7.32
CA LEU A 488 -17.89 -13.64 8.44
C LEU A 488 -16.42 -14.00 8.22
N ALA A 489 -16.05 -14.44 7.01
CA ALA A 489 -14.66 -14.73 6.66
C ALA A 489 -13.79 -13.46 6.75
N MET A 490 -14.28 -12.31 6.26
CA MET A 490 -13.56 -11.04 6.38
C MET A 490 -13.38 -10.62 7.84
N MET A 491 -14.44 -10.71 8.65
CA MET A 491 -14.41 -10.39 10.08
C MET A 491 -13.37 -11.23 10.84
N VAL A 492 -13.38 -12.56 10.63
CA VAL A 492 -12.41 -13.46 11.29
C VAL A 492 -11.01 -13.27 10.71
N GLY A 493 -10.90 -13.08 9.40
CA GLY A 493 -9.63 -12.92 8.69
C GLY A 493 -8.88 -11.64 9.07
N THR A 494 -9.61 -10.57 9.40
CA THR A 494 -9.06 -9.26 9.77
C THR A 494 -9.20 -8.94 11.27
N TRP A 495 -9.49 -9.96 12.08
CA TRP A 495 -9.79 -9.80 13.50
C TRP A 495 -8.73 -9.01 14.26
N GLY A 496 -9.17 -8.01 15.01
CA GLY A 496 -8.29 -7.10 15.75
C GLY A 496 -7.93 -5.83 14.99
N VAL A 497 -8.24 -5.75 13.69
CA VAL A 497 -8.02 -4.56 12.85
C VAL A 497 -9.32 -4.14 12.18
N ALA A 498 -9.57 -2.82 12.06
CA ALA A 498 -10.82 -2.29 11.53
C ALA A 498 -10.98 -2.51 10.01
N GLY A 499 -11.53 -3.66 9.60
CA GLY A 499 -11.72 -3.99 8.17
C GLY A 499 -12.73 -3.14 7.42
N TYR A 500 -13.77 -2.62 8.09
CA TYR A 500 -14.83 -1.85 7.42
C TYR A 500 -14.32 -0.54 6.81
N LYS A 501 -13.46 0.20 7.53
CA LYS A 501 -12.86 1.45 7.05
C LYS A 501 -12.04 1.24 5.78
N GLY A 502 -11.26 0.15 5.73
CA GLY A 502 -10.52 -0.25 4.53
C GLY A 502 -11.45 -0.52 3.34
N LYS A 503 -12.56 -1.24 3.57
CA LYS A 503 -13.57 -1.56 2.54
C LYS A 503 -14.26 -0.31 1.98
N THR A 504 -14.68 0.61 2.84
CA THR A 504 -15.33 1.86 2.41
C THR A 504 -14.35 2.76 1.66
N ASN A 505 -13.11 2.88 2.16
CA ASN A 505 -12.07 3.65 1.49
C ASN A 505 -11.79 3.08 0.08
N PHE A 506 -11.62 1.76 -0.03
CA PHE A 506 -11.39 1.05 -1.29
C PHE A 506 -12.49 1.32 -2.34
N LEU A 507 -13.76 1.37 -1.93
CA LEU A 507 -14.88 1.70 -2.83
C LEU A 507 -14.88 3.17 -3.22
N SER A 508 -14.67 4.09 -2.27
CA SER A 508 -14.68 5.55 -2.50
C SER A 508 -13.50 6.08 -3.32
N PHE A 509 -12.44 5.29 -3.39
CA PHE A 509 -11.19 5.59 -4.10
C PHE A 509 -11.24 5.30 -5.61
N PHE A 510 -12.35 4.77 -6.13
CA PHE A 510 -12.50 4.40 -7.54
C PHE A 510 -12.10 5.49 -8.56
N PRO A 511 -12.33 6.81 -8.37
CA PRO A 511 -12.01 7.80 -9.40
C PRO A 511 -10.50 7.96 -9.60
N VAL A 512 -9.72 7.84 -8.53
CA VAL A 512 -8.26 7.96 -8.57
C VAL A 512 -7.67 6.73 -9.25
N ASN A 513 -8.12 5.53 -8.89
CA ASN A 513 -7.73 4.29 -9.56
C ASN A 513 -8.09 4.30 -11.05
N MET A 514 -9.28 4.81 -11.42
CA MET A 514 -9.66 4.95 -12.82
C MET A 514 -8.77 5.93 -13.57
N ARG A 515 -8.41 7.06 -12.95
CA ARG A 515 -7.50 8.04 -13.54
C ARG A 515 -6.10 7.44 -13.73
N ALA A 516 -5.61 6.67 -12.76
CA ALA A 516 -4.34 5.97 -12.83
C ALA A 516 -4.34 4.97 -13.98
N LEU A 517 -5.34 4.09 -14.03
CA LEU A 517 -5.54 3.11 -15.10
C LEU A 517 -5.58 3.78 -16.47
N TRP A 518 -6.37 4.84 -16.63
CA TRP A 518 -6.49 5.58 -17.89
C TRP A 518 -5.19 6.25 -18.33
N THR A 519 -4.38 6.70 -17.36
CA THR A 519 -3.09 7.34 -17.65
C THR A 519 -2.09 6.33 -18.21
N VAL A 520 -1.99 5.16 -17.56
CA VAL A 520 -1.12 4.06 -18.02
C VAL A 520 -1.58 3.53 -19.37
N LEU A 521 -2.88 3.30 -19.56
CA LEU A 521 -3.42 2.82 -20.85
C LEU A 521 -3.15 3.77 -22.02
N ARG A 522 -2.96 5.07 -21.76
CA ARG A 522 -2.56 6.07 -22.77
C ARG A 522 -1.05 6.12 -23.02
N GLY A 523 -0.26 5.24 -22.41
CA GLY A 523 1.20 5.23 -22.50
C GLY A 523 1.86 6.45 -21.87
N ARG A 524 1.14 7.19 -21.01
CA ARG A 524 1.70 8.35 -20.32
C ARG A 524 2.44 7.87 -19.09
N LYS A 525 3.71 8.27 -18.95
CA LYS A 525 4.48 8.00 -17.73
C LYS A 525 3.79 8.63 -16.53
N ILE A 526 3.59 7.84 -15.49
CA ILE A 526 3.16 8.34 -14.19
C ILE A 526 4.27 9.26 -13.69
N SER A 527 4.02 10.55 -13.66
CA SER A 527 4.93 11.53 -13.08
C SER A 527 4.09 12.60 -12.40
N PHE A 528 4.39 12.81 -11.12
CA PHE A 528 3.91 13.95 -10.35
C PHE A 528 5.11 14.48 -9.58
N PRO A 529 5.19 15.81 -9.33
CA PRO A 529 6.21 16.39 -8.48
C PRO A 529 6.31 15.67 -7.13
N ALA A 530 7.41 15.91 -6.41
CA ALA A 530 7.52 15.49 -5.02
C ALA A 530 6.27 15.89 -4.24
N THR A 531 5.85 14.99 -3.36
CA THR A 531 4.60 15.17 -2.62
C THR A 531 4.88 16.21 -1.54
N PRO A 532 4.16 17.35 -1.48
CA PRO A 532 4.38 18.34 -0.43
C PRO A 532 4.23 17.68 0.95
N LYS A 533 5.25 17.82 1.80
CA LYS A 533 5.22 17.34 3.19
C LYS A 533 4.69 18.41 4.15
N GLU A 534 4.56 19.65 3.67
CA GLU A 534 3.87 20.72 4.36
C GLU A 534 2.37 20.65 4.12
N ARG A 535 1.60 20.89 5.19
CA ARG A 535 0.15 20.91 5.15
C ARG A 535 -0.35 22.06 4.29
N GLN A 536 -1.23 21.75 3.35
CA GLN A 536 -2.00 22.75 2.62
C GLN A 536 -3.33 22.99 3.35
N ASP A 537 -3.51 24.17 3.95
CA ASP A 537 -4.80 24.56 4.53
C ASP A 537 -5.80 24.91 3.44
N GLY A 538 -6.91 24.16 3.36
CA GLY A 538 -7.94 24.49 2.37
C GLY A 538 -9.07 23.49 2.21
N PHE A 539 -10.07 23.93 1.45
CA PHE A 539 -11.21 23.15 1.05
C PHE A 539 -10.94 22.41 -0.26
N PHE A 540 -10.89 21.08 -0.22
CA PHE A 540 -10.57 20.24 -1.39
C PHE A 540 -11.81 19.66 -2.08
N GLY A 541 -12.92 20.40 -2.10
CA GLY A 541 -14.19 19.91 -2.63
C GLY A 541 -14.19 19.50 -4.10
N HIS A 542 -13.22 19.99 -4.88
CA HIS A 542 -13.05 19.67 -6.29
C HIS A 542 -12.49 18.24 -6.51
N LEU A 543 -11.73 17.69 -5.55
CA LEU A 543 -11.17 16.34 -5.63
C LEU A 543 -12.25 15.25 -5.47
N VAL A 544 -13.37 15.60 -4.82
CA VAL A 544 -14.45 14.66 -4.47
C VAL A 544 -15.73 14.84 -5.29
N ILE A 545 -15.65 15.50 -6.45
CA ILE A 545 -16.80 15.69 -7.36
C ILE A 545 -17.42 14.34 -7.76
N PRO A 546 -16.66 13.32 -8.19
CA PRO A 546 -17.24 12.03 -8.58
C PRO A 546 -18.02 11.37 -7.42
N GLN A 547 -17.49 11.43 -6.20
CA GLN A 547 -18.13 10.87 -5.01
C GLN A 547 -19.42 11.62 -4.67
N LYS A 548 -19.42 12.96 -4.75
CA LYS A 548 -20.63 13.78 -4.58
C LYS A 548 -21.71 13.46 -5.62
N LEU A 549 -21.32 13.28 -6.88
CA LEU A 549 -22.24 12.91 -7.95
C LEU A 549 -22.85 11.53 -7.70
N VAL A 550 -22.05 10.53 -7.37
CA VAL A 550 -22.55 9.18 -7.04
C VAL A 550 -23.50 9.23 -5.85
N PHE A 551 -23.14 9.97 -4.79
CA PHE A 551 -23.99 10.14 -3.61
C PHE A 551 -25.32 10.81 -3.95
N GLY A 552 -25.29 11.93 -4.66
CA GLY A 552 -26.48 12.70 -5.02
C GLY A 552 -27.42 11.93 -5.96
N LEU A 553 -26.87 11.30 -7.01
CA LEU A 553 -27.64 10.48 -7.94
C LEU A 553 -28.24 9.23 -7.27
N SER A 554 -27.49 8.60 -6.36
CA SER A 554 -27.96 7.47 -5.56
C SER A 554 -29.15 7.84 -4.68
N LEU A 555 -29.05 8.96 -3.96
CA LEU A 555 -30.14 9.44 -3.12
C LEU A 555 -31.36 9.83 -3.94
N PHE A 556 -31.17 10.60 -5.03
CA PHE A 556 -32.25 11.01 -5.91
C PHE A 556 -32.98 9.81 -6.53
N SER A 557 -32.24 8.88 -7.12
CA SER A 557 -32.82 7.70 -7.77
C SER A 557 -33.56 6.80 -6.78
N MET A 558 -33.00 6.57 -5.59
CA MET A 558 -33.66 5.80 -4.54
C MET A 558 -34.99 6.45 -4.10
N CYS A 559 -34.98 7.75 -3.82
CA CYS A 559 -36.20 8.49 -3.47
C CYS A 559 -37.25 8.46 -4.60
N PHE A 560 -36.80 8.62 -5.85
CA PHE A 560 -37.66 8.56 -7.02
C PHE A 560 -38.33 7.18 -7.18
N ALA A 561 -37.59 6.09 -6.99
CA ALA A 561 -38.12 4.74 -7.13
C ALA A 561 -39.15 4.41 -6.03
N TRP A 562 -38.86 4.77 -4.78
CA TRP A 562 -39.82 4.60 -3.68
C TRP A 562 -41.07 5.44 -3.87
N PHE A 563 -40.93 6.71 -4.28
CA PHE A 563 -42.06 7.57 -4.60
C PHE A 563 -42.92 6.97 -5.72
N SER A 564 -42.28 6.56 -6.83
CA SER A 564 -42.95 5.95 -7.98
C SER A 564 -43.68 4.66 -7.62
N TYR A 565 -43.13 3.85 -6.72
CA TYR A 565 -43.78 2.65 -6.19
C TYR A 565 -45.05 2.97 -5.40
N PHE A 566 -45.01 3.97 -4.51
CA PHE A 566 -46.18 4.34 -3.71
C PHE A 566 -47.27 5.04 -4.51
N THR A 567 -46.91 5.83 -5.52
CA THR A 567 -47.89 6.55 -6.35
C THR A 567 -48.33 5.76 -7.59
N GLY A 568 -47.68 4.65 -7.91
CA GLY A 568 -47.88 3.91 -9.15
C GLY A 568 -47.57 4.73 -10.40
N MET A 569 -46.70 5.74 -10.28
CA MET A 569 -46.49 6.76 -11.33
C MET A 569 -45.60 6.26 -12.47
N PHE A 570 -44.64 5.40 -12.16
CA PHE A 570 -43.62 4.95 -13.11
C PHE A 570 -43.11 3.56 -12.73
N GLY A 571 -42.86 2.72 -13.74
CA GLY A 571 -42.23 1.41 -13.57
C GLY A 571 -43.07 0.38 -12.82
N SER A 572 -42.63 -0.88 -12.89
CA SER A 572 -43.22 -2.00 -12.15
C SER A 572 -42.19 -2.54 -11.18
N TYR A 573 -41.97 -1.83 -10.08
CA TYR A 573 -40.98 -2.21 -9.08
C TYR A 573 -41.47 -3.39 -8.23
N SER A 574 -40.58 -4.35 -7.97
CA SER A 574 -40.80 -5.38 -6.96
C SER A 574 -40.34 -4.88 -5.59
N ILE A 575 -41.10 -5.18 -4.54
CA ILE A 575 -40.73 -4.79 -3.17
C ILE A 575 -39.38 -5.37 -2.75
N GLY A 576 -39.11 -6.63 -3.13
CA GLY A 576 -37.82 -7.28 -2.88
C GLY A 576 -36.67 -6.55 -3.55
N GLY A 577 -36.83 -6.18 -4.83
CA GLY A 577 -35.83 -5.41 -5.56
C GLY A 577 -35.60 -4.02 -4.96
N LEU A 578 -36.65 -3.31 -4.54
CA LEU A 578 -36.52 -2.01 -3.88
C LEU A 578 -35.74 -2.11 -2.56
N VAL A 579 -36.10 -3.05 -1.69
CA VAL A 579 -35.42 -3.24 -0.39
C VAL A 579 -33.96 -3.63 -0.60
N PHE A 580 -33.70 -4.61 -1.48
CA PHE A 580 -32.35 -5.09 -1.78
C PHE A 580 -31.45 -3.98 -2.33
N ASN A 581 -31.91 -3.26 -3.35
CA ASN A 581 -31.13 -2.17 -3.94
C ASN A 581 -30.98 -0.98 -2.98
N SER A 582 -31.97 -0.72 -2.12
CA SER A 582 -31.86 0.35 -1.11
C SER A 582 -30.77 0.03 -0.09
N PHE A 583 -30.66 -1.22 0.36
CA PHE A 583 -29.59 -1.65 1.26
C PHE A 583 -28.20 -1.38 0.65
N TRP A 584 -27.98 -1.80 -0.59
CA TRP A 584 -26.70 -1.59 -1.29
C TRP A 584 -26.44 -0.11 -1.58
N THR A 585 -27.47 0.65 -1.96
CA THR A 585 -27.35 2.09 -2.17
C THR A 585 -26.96 2.83 -0.90
N ILE A 586 -27.56 2.49 0.25
CA ILE A 586 -27.18 3.07 1.55
C ILE A 586 -25.72 2.73 1.88
N ASN A 587 -25.29 1.47 1.67
CA ASN A 587 -23.90 1.09 1.86
C ASN A 587 -22.93 1.87 0.95
N ASN A 588 -23.28 2.05 -0.33
CA ASN A 588 -22.50 2.82 -1.29
C ASN A 588 -22.42 4.31 -0.89
N MET A 589 -23.54 4.88 -0.45
CA MET A 589 -23.60 6.27 0.04
C MET A 589 -22.74 6.47 1.29
N MET A 590 -22.78 5.54 2.25
CA MET A 590 -21.91 5.57 3.43
C MET A 590 -20.43 5.54 3.05
N ALA A 591 -20.06 4.72 2.06
CA ALA A 591 -18.68 4.68 1.56
C ALA A 591 -18.26 6.01 0.91
N MET A 592 -19.12 6.62 0.08
CA MET A 592 -18.82 7.93 -0.53
C MET A 592 -18.72 9.04 0.53
N TRP A 593 -19.54 8.98 1.58
CA TRP A 593 -19.59 10.00 2.62
C TRP A 593 -18.25 10.17 3.33
N GLY A 594 -17.51 9.10 3.61
CA GLY A 594 -16.20 9.17 4.26
C GLY A 594 -15.24 10.11 3.51
N MET A 595 -15.11 9.91 2.19
CA MET A 595 -14.25 10.75 1.34
C MET A 595 -14.80 12.17 1.18
N ILE A 596 -16.13 12.32 1.08
CA ILE A 596 -16.76 13.65 1.03
C ILE A 596 -16.43 14.42 2.31
N ALA A 597 -16.64 13.83 3.49
CA ALA A 597 -16.34 14.42 4.78
C ALA A 597 -14.85 14.77 4.91
N ALA A 598 -13.96 13.89 4.43
CA ALA A 598 -12.51 14.12 4.39
C ALA A 598 -12.11 15.38 3.61
N ALA A 599 -12.88 15.80 2.60
CA ALA A 599 -12.64 17.03 1.84
C ALA A 599 -13.01 18.33 2.59
N TYR A 600 -13.80 18.22 3.66
CA TYR A 600 -14.19 19.32 4.54
C TYR A 600 -13.51 19.24 5.92
N TRP A 601 -12.72 18.18 6.16
CA TRP A 601 -12.08 17.96 7.44
C TRP A 601 -10.87 18.87 7.60
N THR A 602 -10.72 19.42 8.80
CA THR A 602 -9.53 20.16 9.23
C THR A 602 -9.13 19.60 10.59
N PRO A 603 -7.84 19.26 10.81
CA PRO A 603 -7.36 18.89 12.13
C PRO A 603 -7.67 20.00 13.14
N PRO A 604 -8.00 19.66 14.39
CA PRO A 604 -8.07 20.65 15.46
C PRO A 604 -6.76 21.45 15.50
N PRO A 605 -6.79 22.77 15.73
CA PRO A 605 -5.55 23.50 16.05
C PRO A 605 -4.91 22.86 17.29
N ALA A 606 -3.58 22.75 17.29
CA ALA A 606 -2.80 22.31 18.45
C ALA A 606 -3.31 23.05 19.71
N ASP A 607 -3.64 22.29 20.75
CA ASP A 607 -4.33 22.82 21.92
C ASP A 607 -3.34 23.69 22.70
N LYS A 608 -3.42 25.02 22.54
CA LYS A 608 -2.70 26.03 23.36
C LYS A 608 -2.95 25.90 24.88
N LYS A 609 -3.78 24.95 25.31
CA LYS A 609 -4.11 24.72 26.73
C LYS A 609 -2.96 24.12 27.54
N GLN A 610 -1.97 23.50 26.92
CA GLN A 610 -0.78 23.04 27.65
C GLN A 610 0.30 24.12 27.85
N GLU A 611 0.23 25.25 27.11
CA GLU A 611 1.11 26.41 27.38
C GLU A 611 0.78 27.06 28.75
N GLN A 612 -0.49 27.07 29.17
CA GLN A 612 -0.87 27.63 30.48
C GLN A 612 -0.51 26.75 31.68
N GLU A 613 -0.54 25.42 31.56
CA GLU A 613 -0.15 24.52 32.67
C GLU A 613 1.37 24.33 32.79
N SER A 614 2.13 24.60 31.71
CA SER A 614 3.61 24.56 31.74
C SER A 614 4.24 25.88 32.20
N GLU A 615 3.58 27.01 32.01
CA GLU A 615 3.99 28.30 32.60
C GLU A 615 3.67 28.41 34.11
N GLU A 616 2.71 27.66 34.65
CA GLU A 616 2.36 27.70 36.09
C GLU A 616 3.25 26.80 36.99
N LEU A 617 4.18 26.02 36.42
CA LEU A 617 5.10 25.17 37.18
C LEU A 617 6.54 25.69 37.31
N GLU A 618 6.81 26.92 36.88
CA GLU A 618 8.05 27.63 37.22
C GLU A 618 7.78 28.81 38.19
N TYR A 619 8.32 28.63 39.41
CA TYR A 619 8.45 29.58 40.52
C TYR A 619 7.25 29.80 41.45
N GLY A 620 7.25 29.01 42.54
CA GLY A 620 6.42 29.22 43.72
C GLY A 620 7.01 28.59 45.00
N ILE A 621 8.21 29.06 45.40
CA ILE A 621 8.98 28.77 46.64
C ILE A 621 9.64 27.39 46.72
#